data_AF-A0A1R2CDP3-F1
#
_entry.id   AF-A0A1R2CDP3-F1
#
_cell.length_a   1.000
_cell.length_b   1.000
_cell.length_c   1.000
_cell.angle_alpha   90.00
_cell.angle_beta   90.00
_cell.angle_gamma   90.00
#
_symmetry.space_group_name_H-M   'P 1'
#
loop_
_entity.id
_entity.type
_entity.pdbx_description
1 polymer ?
#
loop_
_entity_poly.entity_id
_entity_poly.type
_entity_poly.pdbx_seq_one_letter_code
_entity_poly.pdbx_strand_id
1 'polypeptide(L)'
;MDIFLKLSVATSSCYKMQCNSGSQFMPPSACTLLVNDTMYLNPCDPDYSCQIGFETSYCIPNVEMPTALSYPGEPCKKTLDCKYGKCKYGYCQGKEEKKSCSLDGECSPGLYCKTGICTQLLSVGESPCITDFDCVNSAGCLSGTCVSYFSLENGATISQCSGQFSYFCQSGTCWQNQCIEPLISSNSIPTPCDDYTTCTSNITSNGMIFYSDCVCGNNQYGTKYCSLFAGDDYYFLFLSSMGNWLSSEVSGLCNTVRRFDSDCIKQFWDKPNYQELMLYYIKTNYYPQIQANDDCVKDIYTSFYWDLIEEITFARMATLGIAIVLAFA
;
A
#
# COMPACT_ATOMS: atom_id res chain seq x y z
N MET A 1 3.34 6.95 -3.00
CA MET A 1 2.04 6.34 -2.61
C MET A 1 0.90 7.20 -3.16
N ASP A 2 0.47 6.91 -4.38
CA ASP A 2 -0.51 7.73 -5.09
C ASP A 2 -1.90 7.67 -4.46
N ILE A 3 -2.53 8.84 -4.41
CA ILE A 3 -3.92 9.03 -4.00
C ILE A 3 -4.79 8.43 -5.11
N PHE A 4 -5.07 7.14 -5.02
CA PHE A 4 -6.30 6.63 -5.60
C PHE A 4 -7.44 7.14 -4.72
N LEU A 5 -8.27 8.01 -5.30
CA LEU A 5 -9.49 8.50 -4.68
C LEU A 5 -10.28 7.31 -4.10
N LYS A 6 -10.44 7.27 -2.78
CA LYS A 6 -11.54 6.54 -2.15
C LYS A 6 -12.83 7.22 -2.61
N LEU A 7 -13.39 6.76 -3.72
CA LEU A 7 -14.76 7.08 -4.13
C LEU A 7 -15.70 6.41 -3.13
N SER A 8 -15.95 7.06 -1.98
CA SER A 8 -17.08 6.72 -1.12
C SER A 8 -18.35 7.33 -1.74
N VAL A 9 -18.84 6.70 -2.81
CA VAL A 9 -20.22 6.95 -3.24
C VAL A 9 -21.10 6.09 -2.34
N ALA A 10 -21.89 6.74 -1.50
CA ALA A 10 -22.95 6.11 -0.73
C ALA A 10 -24.10 5.72 -1.69
N THR A 11 -23.90 4.69 -2.51
CA THR A 11 -24.99 3.90 -3.09
C THR A 11 -25.22 2.69 -2.19
N SER A 12 -26.47 2.42 -1.83
CA SER A 12 -26.81 1.35 -0.87
C SER A 12 -26.47 -0.06 -1.36
N SER A 13 -26.19 -0.24 -2.66
CA SER A 13 -25.87 -1.53 -3.30
C SER A 13 -24.54 -1.47 -4.06
N CYS A 14 -23.74 -2.54 -3.93
CA CYS A 14 -22.53 -2.74 -4.73
C CYS A 14 -22.90 -3.27 -6.12
N TYR A 15 -22.15 -2.87 -7.14
CA TYR A 15 -22.30 -3.46 -8.47
C TYR A 15 -21.89 -4.93 -8.45
N LYS A 16 -22.64 -5.75 -9.19
CA LYS A 16 -22.23 -7.12 -9.50
C LYS A 16 -21.25 -7.08 -10.67
N MET A 17 -20.17 -7.85 -10.61
CA MET A 17 -19.18 -7.91 -11.70
C MET A 17 -19.18 -9.27 -12.37
N GLN A 18 -19.58 -9.36 -13.64
CA GLN A 18 -19.72 -10.62 -14.34
C GLN A 18 -18.92 -10.63 -15.64
N CYS A 19 -18.23 -11.73 -15.93
CA CYS A 19 -17.58 -11.90 -17.22
C CYS A 19 -18.64 -12.03 -18.32
N ASN A 20 -18.47 -11.28 -19.42
CA ASN A 20 -19.40 -11.35 -20.54
C ASN A 20 -19.22 -12.67 -21.29
N SER A 21 -20.18 -13.57 -21.18
CA SER A 21 -20.21 -14.85 -21.91
C SER A 21 -20.87 -14.72 -23.30
N GLY A 22 -20.97 -13.51 -23.85
CA GLY A 22 -21.67 -13.22 -25.11
C GLY A 22 -23.18 -13.00 -24.98
N SER A 23 -23.73 -13.03 -23.76
CA SER A 23 -25.16 -12.80 -23.49
C SER A 23 -25.54 -11.33 -23.54
N GLN A 24 -24.57 -10.42 -23.33
CA GLN A 24 -24.78 -8.98 -23.45
C GLN A 24 -24.06 -8.45 -24.68
N PHE A 25 -24.76 -7.63 -25.46
CA PHE A 25 -24.14 -6.91 -26.55
C PHE A 25 -23.23 -5.82 -25.97
N MET A 26 -21.92 -6.03 -26.06
CA MET A 26 -20.93 -5.02 -25.72
C MET A 26 -20.49 -4.27 -26.99
N PRO A 27 -20.35 -2.93 -26.94
CA PRO A 27 -19.75 -2.19 -28.03
C PRO A 27 -18.35 -2.74 -28.39
N PRO A 28 -17.92 -2.64 -29.66
CA PRO A 28 -16.57 -3.02 -30.05
C PRO A 28 -15.52 -2.36 -29.14
N SER A 29 -14.53 -3.14 -28.70
CA SER A 29 -13.46 -2.70 -27.79
C SER A 29 -13.91 -2.22 -26.41
N ALA A 30 -15.18 -2.40 -26.03
CA ALA A 30 -15.62 -2.17 -24.67
C ALA A 30 -15.08 -3.26 -23.74
N CYS A 31 -14.53 -2.85 -22.61
CA CYS A 31 -14.04 -3.74 -21.56
C CYS A 31 -14.95 -3.78 -20.33
N THR A 32 -15.78 -2.75 -20.13
CA THR A 32 -16.88 -2.78 -19.15
C THR A 32 -18.17 -2.26 -19.76
N LEU A 33 -19.30 -2.76 -19.28
CA LEU A 33 -20.64 -2.26 -19.61
C LEU A 33 -21.57 -2.44 -18.41
N LEU A 34 -22.09 -1.33 -17.86
CA LEU A 34 -23.07 -1.35 -16.77
C LEU A 34 -24.49 -1.54 -17.32
N VAL A 35 -25.18 -2.60 -16.90
CA VAL A 35 -26.59 -2.87 -17.18
C VAL A 35 -27.29 -3.33 -15.91
N ASN A 36 -28.30 -2.58 -15.45
CA ASN A 36 -29.13 -2.92 -14.28
C ASN A 36 -28.29 -3.35 -13.06
N ASP A 37 -27.36 -2.49 -12.61
CA ASP A 37 -26.43 -2.71 -11.49
C ASP A 37 -25.45 -3.89 -11.65
N THR A 38 -25.36 -4.46 -12.85
CA THR A 38 -24.36 -5.48 -13.20
C THR A 38 -23.38 -4.91 -14.21
N MET A 39 -22.11 -4.89 -13.83
CA MET A 39 -21.00 -4.53 -14.69
C MET A 39 -20.49 -5.78 -15.42
N TYR A 40 -20.75 -5.83 -16.71
CA TYR A 40 -20.27 -6.90 -17.59
C TYR A 40 -18.86 -6.58 -18.06
N LEU A 41 -17.98 -7.57 -17.97
CA LEU A 41 -16.54 -7.43 -18.15
C LEU A 41 -16.06 -8.25 -19.34
N ASN A 42 -15.22 -7.63 -20.18
CA ASN A 42 -14.54 -8.32 -21.27
C ASN A 42 -13.05 -7.91 -21.23
N PRO A 43 -12.14 -8.79 -20.81
CA PRO A 43 -10.72 -8.48 -20.75
C PRO A 43 -10.20 -7.93 -22.07
N CYS A 44 -9.25 -7.00 -21.99
CA CYS A 44 -8.59 -6.46 -23.16
C CYS A 44 -7.51 -7.43 -23.67
N ASP A 45 -7.15 -7.29 -24.94
CA ASP A 45 -5.96 -7.95 -25.48
C ASP A 45 -4.70 -7.52 -24.70
N PRO A 46 -3.62 -8.33 -24.64
CA PRO A 46 -2.45 -8.07 -23.79
C PRO A 46 -1.77 -6.70 -23.99
N ASP A 47 -1.88 -6.11 -25.18
CA ASP A 47 -1.31 -4.79 -25.50
C ASP A 47 -2.21 -3.61 -25.08
N TYR A 48 -3.35 -3.89 -24.44
CA TYR A 48 -4.36 -2.93 -24.06
C TYR A 48 -4.76 -3.09 -22.59
N SER A 49 -5.23 -1.99 -21.98
CA SER A 49 -5.78 -1.97 -20.62
C SER A 49 -7.15 -1.32 -20.63
N CYS A 50 -7.97 -1.71 -19.67
CA CYS A 50 -9.29 -1.16 -19.51
C CYS A 50 -9.23 0.16 -18.74
N GLN A 51 -9.63 1.27 -19.38
CA GLN A 51 -9.73 2.56 -18.68
C GLN A 51 -11.01 2.60 -17.85
N ILE A 52 -10.93 2.16 -16.59
CA ILE A 52 -12.08 2.05 -15.68
C ILE A 52 -12.79 3.40 -15.53
N GLY A 53 -14.05 3.43 -15.92
CA GLY A 53 -14.99 4.54 -15.80
C GLY A 53 -16.28 4.09 -15.10
N PHE A 54 -17.31 4.94 -15.11
CA PHE A 54 -18.53 4.71 -14.32
C PHE A 54 -19.59 3.84 -15.01
N GLU A 55 -19.61 3.75 -16.34
CA GLU A 55 -20.68 3.05 -17.06
C GLU A 55 -20.12 2.10 -18.14
N THR A 56 -19.52 2.65 -19.19
CA THR A 56 -18.87 1.89 -20.26
C THR A 56 -17.43 2.34 -20.37
N SER A 57 -16.51 1.38 -20.29
CA SER A 57 -15.08 1.59 -20.49
C SER A 57 -14.61 0.88 -21.74
N TYR A 58 -13.52 1.40 -22.31
CA TYR A 58 -12.93 0.86 -23.52
C TYR A 58 -11.48 0.45 -23.27
N CYS A 59 -11.06 -0.56 -24.02
CA CYS A 59 -9.65 -0.95 -24.11
C CYS A 59 -8.87 0.17 -24.79
N ILE A 60 -7.86 0.68 -24.10
CA ILE A 60 -6.92 1.65 -24.63
C ILE A 60 -5.53 1.00 -24.71
N PRO A 61 -4.69 1.37 -25.69
CA PRO A 61 -3.33 0.84 -25.75
C PRO A 61 -2.62 1.08 -24.41
N ASN A 62 -1.85 0.10 -23.96
CA ASN A 62 -1.04 0.24 -22.77
C ASN A 62 -0.09 1.42 -22.95
N VAL A 63 -0.35 2.49 -22.21
CA VAL A 63 0.55 3.64 -22.13
C VAL A 63 1.54 3.38 -21.01
N GLU A 64 2.83 3.49 -21.32
CA GLU A 64 3.84 3.56 -20.27
C GLU A 64 3.52 4.78 -19.40
N MET A 65 3.09 4.54 -18.17
CA MET A 65 2.91 5.60 -17.19
C MET A 65 4.24 6.36 -17.07
N PRO A 66 4.22 7.71 -17.05
CA PRO A 66 5.43 8.47 -16.84
C PRO A 66 6.12 7.94 -15.59
N THR A 67 7.35 7.43 -15.74
CA THR A 67 8.13 6.92 -14.62
C THR A 67 8.15 7.99 -13.53
N ALA A 68 7.74 7.62 -12.31
CA ALA A 68 7.83 8.52 -11.17
C ALA A 68 9.27 9.03 -11.06
N LEU A 69 9.42 10.35 -10.85
CA LEU A 69 10.74 10.95 -10.76
C LEU A 69 11.49 10.43 -9.52
N SER A 70 12.72 9.99 -9.73
CA SER A 70 13.59 9.44 -8.71
C SER A 70 14.08 10.52 -7.74
N TYR A 71 14.07 10.22 -6.45
CA TYR A 71 14.56 11.12 -5.41
C TYR A 71 16.07 10.99 -5.21
N PRO A 72 16.74 11.96 -4.55
CA PRO A 72 18.12 11.80 -4.13
C PRO A 72 18.40 10.45 -3.46
N GLY A 73 19.46 9.78 -3.91
CA GLY A 73 19.81 8.41 -3.52
C GLY A 73 19.28 7.33 -4.46
N GLU A 74 18.15 7.55 -5.13
CA GLU A 74 17.53 6.56 -6.01
C GLU A 74 18.22 6.50 -7.40
N PRO A 75 18.13 5.36 -8.11
CA PRO A 75 18.75 5.17 -9.43
C PRO A 75 18.16 6.09 -10.51
N CYS A 76 18.98 6.46 -11.50
CA CYS A 76 18.58 7.26 -12.65
C CYS A 76 19.42 6.95 -13.90
N LYS A 77 18.89 7.27 -15.09
CA LYS A 77 19.65 7.17 -16.36
C LYS A 77 20.09 8.53 -16.86
N LYS A 78 19.26 9.55 -16.69
CA LYS A 78 19.50 10.94 -17.10
C LYS A 78 19.01 11.91 -16.04
N THR A 79 19.51 13.14 -16.07
CA THR A 79 19.13 14.20 -15.12
C THR A 79 17.63 14.45 -15.04
N LEU A 80 16.90 14.30 -16.15
CA LEU A 80 15.45 14.48 -16.21
C LEU A 80 14.67 13.39 -15.47
N ASP A 81 15.30 12.26 -15.13
CA ASP A 81 14.67 11.22 -14.31
C ASP A 81 14.65 11.62 -12.82
N CYS A 82 15.50 12.57 -12.42
CA CYS A 82 15.62 13.01 -11.04
C CYS A 82 14.63 14.13 -10.70
N LYS A 83 13.86 13.94 -9.63
CA LYS A 83 12.98 15.00 -9.10
C LYS A 83 13.79 16.19 -8.60
N TYR A 84 14.92 15.90 -7.98
CA TYR A 84 15.87 16.90 -7.47
C TYR A 84 17.29 16.54 -7.88
N GLY A 85 18.09 17.58 -8.14
CA GLY A 85 19.51 17.42 -8.44
C GLY A 85 19.79 16.92 -9.86
N LYS A 86 20.88 16.15 -10.02
CA LYS A 86 21.32 15.62 -11.31
C LYS A 86 21.65 14.15 -11.19
N CYS A 87 21.52 13.43 -12.30
CA CYS A 87 21.94 12.04 -12.37
C CYS A 87 23.46 11.96 -12.49
N LYS A 88 24.12 11.33 -11.51
CA LYS A 88 25.58 11.13 -11.51
C LYS A 88 25.89 9.73 -11.01
N TYR A 89 26.75 9.02 -11.75
CA TYR A 89 27.11 7.62 -11.45
C TYR A 89 25.89 6.68 -11.34
N GLY A 90 24.82 6.99 -12.07
CA GLY A 90 23.58 6.20 -12.06
C GLY A 90 22.63 6.51 -10.91
N TYR A 91 22.87 7.55 -10.10
CA TYR A 91 22.00 7.93 -8.97
C TYR A 91 21.71 9.42 -8.94
N CYS A 92 20.51 9.78 -8.48
CA CYS A 92 20.12 11.17 -8.27
C CYS A 92 20.90 11.77 -7.10
N GLN A 93 21.64 12.83 -7.37
CA GLN A 93 22.48 13.51 -6.38
C GLN A 93 21.66 14.53 -5.60
N GLY A 94 21.53 14.30 -4.30
CA GLY A 94 20.97 15.29 -3.38
C GLY A 94 21.96 16.40 -3.06
N LYS A 95 21.46 17.41 -2.36
CA LYS A 95 22.29 18.43 -1.75
C LYS A 95 23.05 17.84 -0.56
N GLU A 96 24.34 18.13 -0.50
CA GLU A 96 25.23 17.68 0.58
C GLU A 96 24.94 18.44 1.88
N GLU A 97 25.48 17.93 2.99
CA GLU A 97 25.39 18.60 4.30
C GLU A 97 25.87 20.06 4.21
N LYS A 98 25.20 20.96 4.93
CA LYS A 98 25.47 22.41 4.98
C LYS A 98 25.17 23.17 3.69
N LYS A 99 24.59 22.52 2.67
CA LYS A 99 24.10 23.20 1.46
C LYS A 99 22.67 23.73 1.65
N SER A 100 22.36 24.83 0.97
CA SER A 100 21.05 25.47 1.05
C SER A 100 19.95 24.64 0.38
N CYS A 101 18.85 24.40 1.07
CA CYS A 101 17.69 23.63 0.62
C CYS A 101 16.38 24.39 0.87
N SER A 102 15.31 23.97 0.21
CA SER A 102 13.95 24.45 0.50
C SER A 102 13.02 23.34 1.01
N LEU A 103 13.32 22.08 0.67
CA LEU A 103 12.50 20.91 0.97
C LEU A 103 13.42 19.75 1.41
N ASP A 104 12.94 18.89 2.29
CA ASP A 104 13.68 17.70 2.75
C ASP A 104 14.07 16.76 1.61
N GLY A 105 13.18 16.66 0.61
CA GLY A 105 13.40 15.86 -0.60
C GLY A 105 14.58 16.32 -1.46
N GLU A 106 15.12 17.53 -1.26
CA GLU A 106 16.29 18.02 -2.01
C GLU A 106 17.62 17.53 -1.43
N CYS A 107 17.64 17.13 -0.16
CA CYS A 107 18.85 16.72 0.54
C CYS A 107 19.20 15.26 0.21
N SER A 108 20.48 14.92 0.37
CA SER A 108 20.94 13.54 0.19
C SER A 108 20.34 12.61 1.27
N PRO A 109 20.25 11.29 1.03
CA PRO A 109 19.87 10.33 2.07
C PRO A 109 20.68 10.54 3.36
N GLY A 110 20.04 10.36 4.52
CA GLY A 110 20.60 10.68 5.83
C GLY A 110 20.51 12.16 6.25
N LEU A 111 19.98 13.04 5.38
CA LEU A 111 19.82 14.47 5.66
C LEU A 111 18.35 14.93 5.50
N TYR A 112 18.01 16.04 6.17
CA TYR A 112 16.75 16.77 6.02
C TYR A 112 17.00 18.29 5.94
N CYS A 113 15.98 19.07 5.57
CA CYS A 113 16.11 20.51 5.36
C CYS A 113 15.76 21.32 6.61
N LYS A 114 16.76 21.57 7.46
CA LYS A 114 16.59 22.38 8.67
C LYS A 114 16.87 23.85 8.41
N THR A 115 15.88 24.72 8.57
CA THR A 115 16.04 26.18 8.44
C THR A 115 16.74 26.59 7.12
N GLY A 116 16.41 25.88 6.03
CA GLY A 116 16.98 26.12 4.71
C GLY A 116 18.37 25.53 4.47
N ILE A 117 18.86 24.63 5.33
CA ILE A 117 20.17 23.99 5.21
C ILE A 117 20.05 22.47 5.41
N CYS A 118 20.63 21.67 4.51
CA CYS A 118 20.66 20.22 4.66
C CYS A 118 21.49 19.83 5.89
N THR A 119 20.85 19.14 6.82
CA THR A 119 21.37 18.79 8.14
C THR A 119 21.14 17.30 8.39
N GLN A 120 21.99 16.67 9.19
CA GLN A 120 21.85 15.24 9.56
C GLN A 120 20.50 14.96 10.22
N LEU A 121 19.90 13.82 9.88
CA LEU A 121 18.68 13.34 10.54
C LEU A 121 18.92 13.12 12.04
N LEU A 122 17.88 13.39 12.82
CA LEU A 122 17.86 13.20 14.27
C LEU A 122 17.72 11.71 14.60
N SER A 123 18.59 11.23 15.48
CA SER A 123 18.56 9.86 15.99
C SER A 123 17.39 9.65 16.95
N VAL A 124 17.06 8.38 17.22
CA VAL A 124 16.04 8.02 18.22
C VAL A 124 16.40 8.64 19.58
N GLY A 125 15.42 9.29 20.22
CA GLY A 125 15.57 10.01 21.48
C GLY A 125 16.03 11.47 21.35
N GLU A 126 16.43 11.92 20.15
CA GLU A 126 16.84 13.31 19.93
C GLU A 126 15.65 14.26 19.77
N SER A 127 15.86 15.51 20.17
CA SER A 127 14.88 16.60 20.14
C SER A 127 15.58 17.95 19.91
N PRO A 128 14.88 18.99 19.42
CA PRO A 128 13.49 18.97 18.95
C PRO A 128 13.39 18.52 17.48
N CYS A 129 12.48 17.59 17.21
CA CYS A 129 11.96 17.33 15.86
C CYS A 129 10.67 18.12 15.63
N ILE A 130 10.37 18.44 14.37
CA ILE A 130 9.11 19.11 13.97
C ILE A 130 8.24 18.17 13.15
N THR A 131 8.85 17.43 12.23
CA THR A 131 8.16 16.46 11.36
C THR A 131 8.85 15.10 11.43
N ASP A 132 8.16 14.06 10.98
CA ASP A 132 8.76 12.73 10.85
C ASP A 132 10.04 12.73 10.00
N PHE A 133 10.12 13.64 9.03
CA PHE A 133 11.25 13.73 8.13
C PHE A 133 12.52 14.29 8.77
N ASP A 134 12.41 14.90 9.96
CA ASP A 134 13.54 15.34 10.76
C ASP A 134 14.30 14.14 11.36
N CYS A 135 13.59 13.04 11.62
CA CYS A 135 14.11 11.85 12.29
C CYS A 135 14.69 10.85 11.27
N VAL A 136 15.61 9.99 11.72
CA VAL A 136 16.08 8.84 10.94
C VAL A 136 14.91 8.00 10.41
N ASN A 137 15.09 7.28 9.29
CA ASN A 137 13.98 6.57 8.63
C ASN A 137 13.31 5.49 9.50
N SER A 138 13.97 5.03 10.56
CA SER A 138 13.43 4.11 11.56
C SER A 138 12.54 4.77 12.64
N ALA A 139 12.38 6.10 12.61
CA ALA A 139 11.71 6.87 13.66
C ALA A 139 10.85 8.02 13.11
N GLY A 140 9.76 8.34 13.80
CA GLY A 140 8.91 9.50 13.52
C GLY A 140 8.98 10.54 14.62
N CYS A 141 8.42 11.73 14.38
CA CYS A 141 8.42 12.80 15.37
C CYS A 141 7.18 12.72 16.26
N LEU A 142 7.37 12.29 17.50
CA LEU A 142 6.30 12.20 18.49
C LEU A 142 6.50 13.24 19.58
N SER A 143 5.61 14.24 19.62
CA SER A 143 5.63 15.30 20.64
C SER A 143 7.00 16.01 20.76
N GLY A 144 7.68 16.23 19.63
CA GLY A 144 8.96 16.93 19.55
C GLY A 144 10.20 16.06 19.78
N THR A 145 10.04 14.75 19.99
CA THR A 145 11.17 13.80 20.12
C THR A 145 11.07 12.71 19.05
N CYS A 146 12.21 12.30 18.50
CA CYS A 146 12.26 11.18 17.57
C CYS A 146 12.04 9.86 18.30
N VAL A 147 10.98 9.15 17.93
CA VAL A 147 10.57 7.88 18.53
C VAL A 147 10.52 6.82 17.45
N SER A 148 11.13 5.65 17.72
CA SER A 148 11.12 4.53 16.77
C SER A 148 9.69 4.15 16.38
N TYR A 149 9.49 3.85 15.11
CA TYR A 149 8.22 3.28 14.66
C TYR A 149 8.02 1.89 15.30
N PHE A 150 6.75 1.55 15.57
CA PHE A 150 6.29 0.29 16.14
C PHE A 150 7.00 -0.11 17.45
N SER A 151 7.34 0.88 18.29
CA SER A 151 8.14 0.66 19.50
C SER A 151 7.39 0.87 20.82
N LEU A 152 6.26 1.56 20.80
CA LEU A 152 5.53 1.91 22.01
C LEU A 152 4.59 0.78 22.44
N GLU A 153 4.74 0.36 23.69
CA GLU A 153 3.91 -0.67 24.32
C GLU A 153 2.47 -0.19 24.57
N ASN A 154 1.57 -1.14 24.83
CA ASN A 154 0.19 -0.85 25.22
C ASN A 154 0.15 0.06 26.45
N GLY A 155 -0.74 1.06 26.43
CA GLY A 155 -0.87 2.09 27.46
C GLY A 155 0.02 3.33 27.26
N ALA A 156 0.98 3.29 26.34
CA ALA A 156 1.80 4.46 26.02
C ALA A 156 0.96 5.59 25.40
N THR A 157 1.14 6.82 25.88
CA THR A 157 0.47 8.01 25.36
C THR A 157 1.13 8.48 24.07
N ILE A 158 0.32 8.75 23.04
CA ILE A 158 0.73 9.26 21.73
C ILE A 158 -0.05 10.52 21.38
N SER A 159 0.50 11.39 20.53
CA SER A 159 -0.21 12.57 20.02
C SER A 159 -0.90 12.33 18.67
N GLN A 160 -0.68 11.16 18.04
CA GLN A 160 -1.15 10.85 16.69
C GLN A 160 -1.85 9.48 16.66
N CYS A 161 -3.17 9.51 16.82
CA CYS A 161 -4.03 8.35 16.63
C CYS A 161 -5.06 8.64 15.53
N SER A 162 -4.97 7.96 14.39
CA SER A 162 -5.86 8.19 13.24
C SER A 162 -6.51 6.89 12.80
N GLY A 163 -7.84 6.85 12.77
CA GLY A 163 -8.57 5.65 12.34
C GLY A 163 -8.19 4.39 13.12
N GLN A 164 -7.96 4.51 14.44
CA GLN A 164 -7.49 3.44 15.33
C GLN A 164 -6.08 2.92 15.01
N PHE A 165 -5.33 3.61 14.15
CA PHE A 165 -4.00 3.24 13.72
C PHE A 165 -2.94 4.25 14.15
N SER A 166 -1.75 3.75 14.50
CA SER A 166 -0.56 4.57 14.73
C SER A 166 0.72 3.81 14.39
N TYR A 167 1.62 4.46 13.65
CA TYR A 167 2.95 3.94 13.34
C TYR A 167 3.87 3.87 14.57
N PHE A 168 3.50 4.44 15.72
CA PHE A 168 4.33 4.40 16.93
C PHE A 168 4.01 3.21 17.82
N CYS A 169 2.76 2.74 17.82
CA CYS A 169 2.33 1.63 18.65
C CYS A 169 2.86 0.30 18.11
N GLN A 170 3.41 -0.54 18.97
CA GLN A 170 3.92 -1.87 18.60
C GLN A 170 2.83 -2.75 17.96
N SER A 171 1.58 -2.62 18.42
CA SER A 171 0.41 -3.29 17.86
C SER A 171 -0.12 -2.67 16.56
N GLY A 172 0.43 -1.52 16.15
CA GLY A 172 -0.16 -0.65 15.13
C GLY A 172 -1.48 0.00 15.54
N THR A 173 -2.01 -0.29 16.73
CA THR A 173 -3.38 0.09 17.14
C THR A 173 -3.36 1.14 18.24
N CYS A 174 -4.24 2.13 18.14
CA CYS A 174 -4.43 3.14 19.17
C CYS A 174 -5.90 3.46 19.42
N TRP A 175 -6.18 3.95 20.63
CA TRP A 175 -7.48 4.49 21.01
C TRP A 175 -7.30 5.62 22.02
N GLN A 176 -8.05 6.72 21.85
CA GLN A 176 -7.98 7.88 22.74
C GLN A 176 -6.54 8.34 23.04
N ASN A 177 -5.71 8.44 22.00
CA ASN A 177 -4.31 8.86 22.12
C ASN A 177 -3.44 7.93 23.00
N GLN A 178 -3.81 6.65 23.11
CA GLN A 178 -3.00 5.63 23.75
C GLN A 178 -2.84 4.43 22.82
N CYS A 179 -1.67 3.80 22.88
CA CYS A 179 -1.48 2.49 22.27
C CYS A 179 -2.32 1.44 23.00
N ILE A 180 -2.97 0.56 22.24
CA ILE A 180 -3.77 -0.54 22.79
C ILE A 180 -3.35 -1.85 22.13
N GLU A 181 -3.81 -2.97 22.68
CA GLU A 181 -3.63 -4.29 22.09
C GLU A 181 -4.13 -4.35 20.64
N PRO A 182 -3.56 -5.23 19.80
CA PRO A 182 -4.01 -5.38 18.42
C PRO A 182 -5.47 -5.83 18.38
N LEU A 183 -6.28 -5.12 17.58
CA LEU A 183 -7.66 -5.52 17.33
C LEU A 183 -7.68 -6.71 16.37
N ILE A 184 -8.48 -7.73 16.68
CA ILE A 184 -8.62 -8.94 15.88
C ILE A 184 -10.11 -9.11 15.56
N SER A 185 -10.45 -9.48 14.33
CA SER A 185 -11.82 -9.76 13.92
C SER A 185 -12.46 -10.84 14.81
N SER A 186 -13.71 -10.62 15.23
CA SER A 186 -14.48 -11.60 16.01
C SER A 186 -15.03 -12.74 15.17
N ASN A 187 -15.27 -12.46 13.88
CA ASN A 187 -15.81 -13.40 12.91
C ASN A 187 -14.69 -14.03 12.07
N SER A 188 -14.98 -15.19 11.47
CA SER A 188 -14.07 -15.82 10.51
C SER A 188 -13.87 -14.93 9.28
N ILE A 189 -12.61 -14.75 8.89
CA ILE A 189 -12.23 -13.94 7.74
C ILE A 189 -12.05 -14.88 6.51
N PRO A 190 -12.62 -14.55 5.32
CA PRO A 190 -13.38 -13.35 4.99
C PRO A 190 -14.79 -13.34 5.59
N THR A 191 -15.20 -12.20 6.14
CA THR A 191 -16.53 -12.01 6.73
C THR A 191 -17.41 -11.20 5.77
N PRO A 192 -18.44 -11.81 5.15
CA PRO A 192 -19.46 -11.04 4.41
C PRO A 192 -20.22 -10.11 5.36
N CYS A 193 -20.63 -8.95 4.85
CA CYS A 193 -21.35 -7.96 5.65
C CYS A 193 -22.39 -7.22 4.79
N ASP A 194 -23.47 -6.75 5.43
CA ASP A 194 -24.41 -5.82 4.80
C ASP A 194 -24.06 -4.37 5.15
N ASP A 195 -23.60 -4.17 6.38
CA ASP A 195 -23.12 -2.93 6.98
C ASP A 195 -21.97 -3.19 7.97
N TYR A 196 -21.43 -2.11 8.54
CA TYR A 196 -20.28 -2.16 9.45
C TYR A 196 -20.56 -2.86 10.78
N THR A 197 -21.82 -3.05 11.18
CA THR A 197 -22.15 -3.63 12.50
C THR A 197 -21.81 -5.11 12.62
N THR A 198 -21.63 -5.80 11.48
CA THR A 198 -21.13 -7.18 11.43
C THR A 198 -19.60 -7.23 11.57
N CYS A 199 -18.92 -6.15 11.20
CA CYS A 199 -17.47 -6.06 11.13
C CYS A 199 -16.87 -5.66 12.49
N THR A 200 -16.95 -6.58 13.46
CA THR A 200 -16.56 -6.31 14.84
C THR A 200 -15.24 -6.94 15.21
N SER A 201 -14.50 -6.28 16.11
CA SER A 201 -13.36 -6.89 16.79
C SER A 201 -13.83 -7.85 17.89
N ASN A 202 -12.94 -8.72 18.35
CA ASN A 202 -13.05 -9.34 19.66
C ASN A 202 -13.18 -8.26 20.75
N ILE A 203 -13.83 -8.63 21.86
CA ILE A 203 -13.93 -7.76 23.03
C ILE A 203 -12.51 -7.55 23.57
N THR A 204 -12.10 -6.29 23.65
CA THR A 204 -10.78 -5.88 24.16
C THR A 204 -10.66 -6.13 25.66
N SER A 205 -9.46 -6.04 26.23
CA SER A 205 -9.26 -6.23 27.67
C SER A 205 -10.05 -5.24 28.53
N ASN A 206 -10.36 -4.08 27.94
CA ASN A 206 -11.15 -3.02 28.56
C ASN A 206 -12.66 -3.14 28.29
N GLY A 207 -13.11 -4.26 27.72
CA GLY A 207 -14.53 -4.54 27.47
C GLY A 207 -15.12 -3.79 26.28
N MET A 208 -14.30 -3.24 25.38
CA MET A 208 -14.75 -2.48 24.22
C MET A 208 -14.83 -3.36 22.97
N ILE A 209 -15.71 -3.00 22.05
CA ILE A 209 -15.82 -3.58 20.71
C ILE A 209 -15.56 -2.47 19.70
N PHE A 210 -14.71 -2.76 18.73
CA PHE A 210 -14.40 -1.86 17.62
C PHE A 210 -15.04 -2.37 16.34
N TYR A 211 -15.23 -1.44 15.40
CA TYR A 211 -15.84 -1.74 14.11
C TYR A 211 -14.86 -1.39 12.99
N SER A 212 -14.74 -2.28 12.01
CA SER A 212 -14.05 -2.02 10.74
C SER A 212 -15.07 -1.71 9.64
N ASP A 213 -14.57 -1.25 8.49
CA ASP A 213 -15.42 -0.89 7.36
C ASP A 213 -16.00 -2.12 6.65
N CYS A 214 -17.29 -2.06 6.29
CA CYS A 214 -17.92 -3.00 5.37
C CYS A 214 -17.85 -2.45 3.94
N VAL A 215 -16.98 -3.02 3.10
CA VAL A 215 -16.63 -2.46 1.78
C VAL A 215 -17.04 -3.39 0.65
N CYS A 216 -17.51 -2.83 -0.46
CA CYS A 216 -17.83 -3.59 -1.67
C CYS A 216 -16.62 -4.39 -2.17
N GLY A 217 -16.82 -5.69 -2.38
CA GLY A 217 -15.86 -6.51 -3.12
C GLY A 217 -16.05 -6.37 -4.62
N ASN A 218 -15.03 -6.75 -5.40
CA ASN A 218 -15.13 -6.86 -6.85
C ASN A 218 -15.52 -8.31 -7.18
N ASN A 219 -16.81 -8.63 -7.19
CA ASN A 219 -17.27 -10.01 -7.41
C ASN A 219 -18.63 -10.08 -8.10
N GLN A 220 -18.95 -11.26 -8.62
CA GLN A 220 -20.19 -11.55 -9.34
C GLN A 220 -21.47 -11.42 -8.51
N TYR A 221 -21.37 -11.40 -7.19
CA TYR A 221 -22.51 -11.35 -6.28
C TYR A 221 -22.81 -9.94 -5.77
N GLY A 222 -21.88 -8.98 -5.93
CA GLY A 222 -21.95 -7.68 -5.28
C GLY A 222 -21.81 -7.78 -3.76
N THR A 223 -21.17 -8.84 -3.26
CA THR A 223 -20.97 -9.07 -1.83
C THR A 223 -19.95 -8.09 -1.26
N LYS A 224 -20.29 -7.47 -0.12
CA LYS A 224 -19.35 -6.68 0.68
C LYS A 224 -18.66 -7.58 1.70
N TYR A 225 -17.44 -7.21 2.06
CA TYR A 225 -16.67 -7.88 3.09
C TYR A 225 -16.09 -6.87 4.09
N CYS A 226 -15.89 -7.33 5.32
CA CYS A 226 -15.22 -6.54 6.34
C CYS A 226 -13.75 -6.29 5.99
N SER A 227 -13.29 -5.07 6.25
CA SER A 227 -11.87 -4.73 6.25
C SER A 227 -11.16 -5.37 7.44
N LEU A 228 -9.85 -5.60 7.30
CA LEU A 228 -9.04 -6.21 8.34
C LEU A 228 -8.72 -5.22 9.48
N PHE A 229 -8.65 -5.74 10.70
CA PHE A 229 -8.02 -5.05 11.81
C PHE A 229 -6.51 -5.32 11.85
N ALA A 230 -5.76 -4.46 12.55
CA ALA A 230 -4.29 -4.52 12.64
C ALA A 230 -3.74 -5.86 13.21
N GLY A 231 -4.53 -6.57 14.01
CA GLY A 231 -4.19 -7.87 14.56
C GLY A 231 -4.59 -9.05 13.69
N ASP A 232 -5.34 -8.86 12.61
CA ASP A 232 -5.66 -9.94 11.68
C ASP A 232 -4.41 -10.33 10.88
N ASP A 233 -4.26 -11.61 10.56
CA ASP A 233 -3.02 -12.22 10.05
C ASP A 233 -2.28 -11.39 8.99
N TYR A 234 -2.95 -10.95 7.92
CA TYR A 234 -2.29 -10.21 6.84
C TYR A 234 -1.92 -8.78 7.21
N TYR A 235 -2.70 -8.13 8.06
CA TYR A 235 -2.37 -6.79 8.53
C TYR A 235 -1.21 -6.88 9.53
N PHE A 236 -1.24 -7.84 10.45
CA PHE A 236 -0.11 -8.10 11.34
C PHE A 236 1.19 -8.37 10.55
N LEU A 237 1.12 -9.20 9.51
CA LEU A 237 2.26 -9.48 8.63
C LEU A 237 2.73 -8.23 7.87
N PHE A 238 1.82 -7.37 7.43
CA PHE A 238 2.17 -6.08 6.83
C PHE A 238 2.94 -5.19 7.82
N LEU A 239 2.45 -5.06 9.06
CA LEU A 239 3.09 -4.24 10.09
C LEU A 239 4.46 -4.79 10.48
N SER A 240 4.57 -6.11 10.64
CA SER A 240 5.85 -6.77 10.92
C SER A 240 6.85 -6.56 9.77
N SER A 241 6.44 -6.75 8.53
CA SER A 241 7.30 -6.54 7.35
C SER A 241 7.71 -5.05 7.24
N MET A 242 6.77 -4.12 7.41
CA MET A 242 7.09 -2.69 7.41
C MET A 242 8.05 -2.31 8.55
N GLY A 243 7.89 -2.88 9.74
CA GLY A 243 8.84 -2.71 10.85
C GLY A 243 10.24 -3.22 10.52
N ASN A 244 10.35 -4.37 9.85
CA ASN A 244 11.62 -4.93 9.40
C ASN A 244 12.29 -4.02 8.36
N TRP A 245 11.53 -3.46 7.42
CA TRP A 245 12.03 -2.46 6.48
C TRP A 245 12.61 -1.26 7.22
N LEU A 246 11.81 -0.59 8.05
CA LEU A 246 12.20 0.67 8.70
C LEU A 246 13.38 0.50 9.65
N SER A 247 13.51 -0.67 10.28
CA SER A 247 14.64 -0.98 11.16
C SER A 247 15.89 -1.45 10.41
N SER A 248 15.80 -1.74 9.11
CA SER A 248 16.95 -2.15 8.31
C SER A 248 17.88 -0.97 8.01
N GLU A 249 19.18 -1.24 7.91
CA GLU A 249 20.19 -0.24 7.53
C GLU A 249 19.94 0.32 6.12
N VAL A 250 19.42 -0.52 5.21
CA VAL A 250 19.17 -0.13 3.81
C VAL A 250 18.01 0.85 3.67
N SER A 251 17.12 0.94 4.66
CA SER A 251 16.09 1.99 4.68
C SER A 251 16.70 3.39 4.68
N GLY A 252 17.87 3.57 5.27
CA GLY A 252 18.61 4.84 5.29
C GLY A 252 19.14 5.29 3.93
N LEU A 253 19.10 4.42 2.91
CA LEU A 253 19.44 4.77 1.52
C LEU A 253 18.32 5.54 0.82
N CYS A 254 17.10 5.47 1.33
CA CYS A 254 15.99 6.31 0.89
C CYS A 254 16.15 7.73 1.42
N ASN A 255 15.81 8.72 0.58
CA ASN A 255 15.55 10.07 1.08
C ASN A 255 14.47 10.01 2.17
N THR A 256 14.60 10.85 3.19
CA THR A 256 13.74 10.86 4.38
C THR A 256 12.23 10.92 4.06
N VAL A 257 11.83 11.62 2.99
CA VAL A 257 10.42 11.72 2.57
C VAL A 257 9.90 10.49 1.82
N ARG A 258 10.78 9.54 1.50
CA ARG A 258 10.53 8.33 0.71
C ARG A 258 10.59 7.04 1.53
N ARG A 259 10.73 7.15 2.87
CA ARG A 259 10.89 5.99 3.77
C ARG A 259 9.76 4.95 3.71
N PHE A 260 8.55 5.36 3.34
CA PHE A 260 7.38 4.48 3.16
C PHE A 260 7.02 4.29 1.68
N ASP A 261 7.82 4.81 0.75
CA ASP A 261 7.49 4.79 -0.66
C ASP A 261 7.92 3.47 -1.32
N SER A 262 6.95 2.77 -1.92
CA SER A 262 7.16 1.46 -2.54
C SER A 262 8.28 1.45 -3.58
N ASP A 263 8.45 2.52 -4.35
CA ASP A 263 9.50 2.55 -5.36
C ASP A 263 10.88 2.57 -4.71
N CYS A 264 11.05 3.36 -3.64
CA CYS A 264 12.32 3.40 -2.92
C CYS A 264 12.62 2.07 -2.23
N ILE A 265 11.61 1.47 -1.58
CA ILE A 265 11.73 0.15 -0.95
C ILE A 265 12.15 -0.90 -1.98
N LYS A 266 11.51 -0.91 -3.16
CA LYS A 266 11.83 -1.84 -4.26
C LYS A 266 13.28 -1.78 -4.71
N GLN A 267 13.90 -0.59 -4.66
CA GLN A 267 15.29 -0.44 -5.13
C GLN A 267 16.31 -0.97 -4.13
N PHE A 268 16.05 -0.84 -2.83
CA PHE A 268 17.06 -1.08 -1.80
C PHE A 268 16.80 -2.32 -0.95
N TRP A 269 15.57 -2.80 -0.89
CA TRP A 269 15.27 -4.07 -0.22
C TRP A 269 15.45 -5.24 -1.19
N ASP A 270 15.70 -6.44 -0.65
CA ASP A 270 15.76 -7.63 -1.47
C ASP A 270 14.38 -7.97 -2.04
N LYS A 271 14.40 -8.52 -3.25
CA LYS A 271 13.19 -8.81 -4.02
C LYS A 271 12.17 -9.65 -3.24
N PRO A 272 12.53 -10.75 -2.55
CA PRO A 272 11.58 -11.53 -1.76
C PRO A 272 10.89 -10.70 -0.67
N ASN A 273 11.66 -9.97 0.15
CA ASN A 273 11.08 -9.16 1.23
C ASN A 273 10.20 -8.03 0.69
N TYR A 274 10.61 -7.37 -0.40
CA TYR A 274 9.77 -6.36 -1.06
C TYR A 274 8.45 -6.96 -1.58
N GLN A 275 8.50 -8.11 -2.25
CA GLN A 275 7.31 -8.77 -2.78
C GLN A 275 6.36 -9.20 -1.66
N GLU A 276 6.88 -9.71 -0.55
CA GLU A 276 6.09 -10.06 0.63
C GLU A 276 5.47 -8.81 1.27
N LEU A 277 6.23 -7.71 1.44
CA LEU A 277 5.68 -6.45 1.92
C LEU A 277 4.51 -5.98 1.02
N MET A 278 4.70 -5.98 -0.30
CA MET A 278 3.68 -5.54 -1.23
C MET A 278 2.46 -6.45 -1.22
N LEU A 279 2.66 -7.77 -1.10
CA LEU A 279 1.57 -8.72 -0.97
C LEU A 279 0.73 -8.45 0.29
N TYR A 280 1.38 -8.25 1.44
CA TYR A 280 0.67 -7.96 2.69
C TYR A 280 0.02 -6.58 2.65
N TYR A 281 0.67 -5.58 2.06
CA TYR A 281 0.08 -4.26 1.83
C TYR A 281 -1.20 -4.35 1.00
N ILE A 282 -1.17 -5.07 -0.12
CA ILE A 282 -2.34 -5.26 -0.98
C ILE A 282 -3.43 -6.01 -0.24
N LYS A 283 -3.10 -7.13 0.42
CA LYS A 283 -4.07 -7.90 1.19
C LYS A 283 -4.68 -7.11 2.34
N THR A 284 -3.95 -6.16 2.92
CA THR A 284 -4.48 -5.30 3.99
C THR A 284 -5.43 -4.24 3.44
N ASN A 285 -5.04 -3.55 2.38
CA ASN A 285 -5.76 -2.37 1.88
C ASN A 285 -6.89 -2.70 0.89
N TYR A 286 -6.82 -3.87 0.24
CA TYR A 286 -7.76 -4.32 -0.77
C TYR A 286 -8.43 -5.64 -0.40
N TYR A 287 -8.42 -6.01 0.89
CA TYR A 287 -8.93 -7.30 1.36
C TYR A 287 -10.34 -7.60 0.83
N PRO A 288 -11.33 -6.69 0.92
CA PRO A 288 -12.68 -6.95 0.40
C PRO A 288 -12.72 -7.11 -1.13
N GLN A 289 -11.92 -6.34 -1.85
CA GLN A 289 -11.93 -6.28 -3.32
C GLN A 289 -11.35 -7.53 -3.97
N ILE A 290 -10.44 -8.24 -3.31
CA ILE A 290 -9.80 -9.45 -3.84
C ILE A 290 -10.55 -10.75 -3.52
N GLN A 291 -11.70 -10.68 -2.82
CA GLN A 291 -12.49 -11.87 -2.50
C GLN A 291 -13.37 -12.29 -3.67
N ALA A 292 -13.38 -13.60 -3.96
CA ALA A 292 -14.25 -14.23 -4.94
C ALA A 292 -14.21 -13.54 -6.33
N ASN A 293 -13.02 -13.17 -6.81
CA ASN A 293 -12.83 -12.62 -8.15
C ASN A 293 -12.92 -13.74 -9.20
N ASP A 294 -13.81 -13.57 -10.18
CA ASP A 294 -13.78 -14.35 -11.42
C ASP A 294 -12.65 -13.85 -12.32
N ASP A 295 -12.23 -14.65 -13.31
CA ASP A 295 -11.00 -14.39 -14.09
C ASP A 295 -10.98 -13.01 -14.76
N CYS A 296 -12.08 -12.55 -15.37
CA CYS A 296 -12.14 -11.20 -15.94
C CYS A 296 -12.00 -10.08 -14.90
N VAL A 297 -12.40 -10.31 -13.64
CA VAL A 297 -12.20 -9.37 -12.53
C VAL A 297 -10.74 -9.35 -12.11
N LYS A 298 -10.08 -10.52 -12.14
CA LYS A 298 -8.63 -10.62 -11.93
C LYS A 298 -7.90 -9.76 -12.95
N ASP A 299 -8.23 -9.89 -14.22
CA ASP A 299 -7.53 -9.19 -15.29
C ASP A 299 -7.78 -7.67 -15.28
N ILE A 300 -9.02 -7.24 -15.03
CA ILE A 300 -9.40 -5.82 -15.18
C ILE A 300 -9.20 -5.02 -13.89
N TYR A 301 -9.66 -5.54 -12.76
CA TYR A 301 -9.79 -4.76 -11.52
C TYR A 301 -8.75 -5.10 -10.47
N THR A 302 -8.18 -6.29 -10.51
CA THR A 302 -7.32 -6.82 -9.43
C THR A 302 -6.00 -7.41 -9.95
N SER A 303 -5.59 -7.06 -11.17
CA SER A 303 -4.40 -7.63 -11.83
C SER A 303 -3.14 -7.36 -11.02
N PHE A 304 -3.03 -6.16 -10.44
CA PHE A 304 -1.95 -5.79 -9.53
C PHE A 304 -1.73 -6.79 -8.36
N TYR A 305 -2.78 -7.49 -7.92
CA TYR A 305 -2.69 -8.52 -6.89
C TYR A 305 -2.36 -9.89 -7.49
N TRP A 306 -3.09 -10.31 -8.52
CA TRP A 306 -2.95 -11.64 -9.10
C TRP A 306 -1.63 -11.82 -9.85
N ASP A 307 -1.16 -10.80 -10.57
CA ASP A 307 0.15 -10.79 -11.21
C ASP A 307 1.28 -10.95 -10.18
N LEU A 308 1.16 -10.29 -9.02
CA LEU A 308 2.13 -10.41 -7.94
C LEU A 308 2.12 -11.82 -7.33
N ILE A 309 0.94 -12.42 -7.14
CA ILE A 309 0.82 -13.80 -6.67
C ILE A 309 1.48 -14.76 -7.65
N GLU A 310 1.25 -14.61 -8.95
CA GLU A 310 1.88 -15.42 -9.98
C GLU A 310 3.40 -15.28 -9.98
N GLU A 311 3.91 -14.04 -9.91
CA GLU A 311 5.35 -13.78 -9.85
C GLU A 311 6.01 -14.46 -8.63
N ILE A 312 5.40 -14.32 -7.44
CA ILE A 312 5.89 -14.95 -6.21
C ILE A 312 5.84 -16.48 -6.32
N THR A 313 4.74 -17.02 -6.84
CA THR A 313 4.54 -18.47 -6.96
C THR A 313 5.56 -19.07 -7.93
N PHE A 314 5.77 -18.42 -9.09
CA PHE A 314 6.79 -18.83 -10.06
C PHE A 314 8.19 -18.78 -9.47
N ALA A 315 8.55 -17.71 -8.75
CA ALA A 315 9.85 -17.60 -8.08
C ALA A 315 10.07 -18.71 -7.04
N ARG A 316 9.04 -19.06 -6.27
CA ARG A 316 9.09 -20.16 -5.30
C ARG A 316 9.20 -21.54 -5.97
N MET A 317 8.53 -21.77 -7.09
CA MET A 317 8.67 -23.03 -7.84
C MET A 317 10.04 -23.17 -8.50
N ALA A 318 10.57 -22.08 -9.05
CA ALA A 318 11.91 -22.04 -9.63
C ALA A 318 13.01 -22.32 -8.60
N THR A 319 12.87 -21.80 -7.37
CA THR A 319 13.80 -22.08 -6.25
C THR A 319 13.69 -23.50 -5.72
N LEU A 320 12.52 -24.13 -5.81
CA LEU A 320 12.29 -25.54 -5.45
C LEU A 320 12.66 -26.54 -6.57
N GLY A 321 13.10 -26.06 -7.74
CA GLY A 321 13.45 -26.93 -8.87
C GLY A 321 12.27 -27.67 -9.50
N ILE A 322 11.03 -27.22 -9.25
CA ILE A 322 9.82 -27.83 -9.80
C ILE A 322 9.59 -27.22 -11.18
N ALA A 323 10.01 -27.92 -12.23
CA ALA A 323 9.71 -27.55 -13.61
C ALA A 323 8.25 -27.91 -13.94
N ILE A 324 7.39 -26.91 -14.17
CA ILE A 324 6.08 -27.15 -14.78
C ILE A 324 6.30 -27.27 -16.29
N VAL A 325 6.08 -28.48 -16.81
CA VAL A 325 5.82 -28.70 -18.24
C VAL A 325 4.41 -28.21 -18.51
N LEU A 326 4.27 -26.95 -18.95
CA LEU A 326 2.99 -26.46 -19.47
C LEU A 326 2.75 -27.11 -20.84
N ALA A 327 2.00 -28.21 -20.84
CA ALA A 327 1.38 -28.73 -22.05
C ALA A 327 0.15 -27.86 -22.35
N PHE A 328 0.28 -26.93 -23.30
CA PHE A 328 -0.86 -26.33 -23.96
C PHE A 328 -1.48 -27.38 -24.89
N ALA A 329 -2.76 -27.69 -24.68
CA ALA A 329 -3.63 -28.39 -25.63
C ALA A 329 -4.99 -27.69 -25.63
#